data_AF-A0A1F9EGZ1-F1
#
_entry.id   AF-A0A1F9EGZ1-F1
#
_cell.length_a   1.000
_cell.length_b   1.000
_cell.length_c   1.000
_cell.angle_alpha   90.00
_cell.angle_beta   90.00
_cell.angle_gamma   90.00
#
_symmetry.space_group_name_H-M   'P 1'
#
loop_
_entity.id
_entity.type
_entity.pdbx_description
1 polymer ?
#
loop_
_entity_poly.entity_id
_entity_poly.type
_entity_poly.pdbx_seq_one_letter_code
_entity_poly.pdbx_strand_id
1 'polypeptide(L)'
;MKGEKKRTGLMVTLLIFLCIPVSASAQVVLRMIGPEDIGGGWAEVIRNFHEGHPDIKINYISGPWSTDERQNMYIRSFLSGNPFELVYMDVIWTANFAQRGWLLPLDLWFPQEEQEEFLPGDMEASHYKRSRSYQEISFRGC
;
A
#
# COMPACT_ATOMS: atom_id res chain seq x y z
N MET A 1 63.81 -23.71 19.28
CA MET A 1 63.02 -23.39 18.07
C MET A 1 62.03 -24.50 17.79
N LYS A 2 60.74 -24.36 18.16
CA LYS A 2 59.68 -25.29 17.69
C LYS A 2 58.30 -24.61 17.67
N GLY A 3 57.96 -24.12 16.47
CA GLY A 3 56.64 -23.96 15.84
C GLY A 3 55.39 -23.63 16.65
N GLU A 4 55.02 -22.34 16.70
CA GLU A 4 53.63 -21.88 16.74
C GLU A 4 53.16 -21.53 15.32
N LYS A 5 52.45 -22.43 14.65
CA LYS A 5 51.87 -22.16 13.31
C LYS A 5 50.56 -22.94 13.09
N LYS A 6 49.55 -22.83 13.96
CA LYS A 6 48.24 -23.49 13.70
C LYS A 6 46.98 -22.76 14.19
N ARG A 7 47.05 -21.57 14.78
CA ARG A 7 45.86 -20.89 15.36
C ARG A 7 45.27 -19.77 14.50
N THR A 8 46.01 -19.24 13.54
CA THR A 8 45.61 -18.08 12.73
C THR A 8 44.74 -18.40 11.51
N GLY A 9 44.63 -19.67 11.10
CA GLY A 9 43.87 -20.06 9.91
C GLY A 9 42.36 -20.26 10.12
N LEU A 10 41.90 -20.55 11.34
CA LEU A 10 40.51 -20.91 11.60
C LEU A 10 39.61 -19.67 11.85
N MET A 11 40.18 -18.57 12.35
CA MET A 11 39.43 -17.32 12.59
C MET A 11 39.10 -16.55 11.30
N VAL A 12 39.95 -16.66 10.27
CA VAL A 12 39.75 -15.90 9.02
C VAL A 12 38.59 -16.47 8.20
N THR A 13 38.37 -17.79 8.23
CA THR A 13 37.26 -18.43 7.51
C THR A 13 35.89 -18.16 8.14
N LEU A 14 35.82 -17.98 9.47
CA LEU A 14 34.58 -17.65 10.18
C LEU A 14 34.12 -16.19 9.94
N LEU A 15 35.07 -15.28 9.73
CA LEU A 15 34.81 -13.86 9.43
C LEU A 15 34.25 -13.63 8.02
N ILE A 16 34.56 -14.52 7.06
CA ILE A 16 34.09 -14.39 5.67
C ILE A 16 32.62 -14.82 5.52
N PHE A 17 32.12 -15.71 6.38
CA PHE A 17 30.71 -16.13 6.35
C PHE A 17 29.73 -15.12 6.96
N LEU A 18 30.22 -14.11 7.69
CA LEU A 18 29.39 -13.06 8.31
C LEU A 18 29.09 -11.88 7.36
N CYS A 19 29.65 -11.90 6.15
CA CYS A 19 29.45 -10.86 5.12
C CYS A 19 28.65 -11.38 3.93
N ILE A 20 27.67 -12.26 4.16
CA ILE A 20 26.60 -12.42 3.17
C ILE A 20 25.75 -11.16 3.29
N PRO A 21 25.72 -10.25 2.30
CA PRO A 21 24.80 -9.14 2.35
C PRO A 21 23.40 -9.76 2.35
N VAL A 22 22.71 -9.64 3.49
CA VAL A 22 21.26 -9.78 3.53
C VAL A 22 20.79 -8.85 2.42
N SER A 23 20.29 -9.44 1.33
CA SER A 23 19.77 -8.67 0.23
C SER A 23 18.62 -7.88 0.82
N ALA A 24 18.81 -6.57 0.96
CA ALA A 24 17.74 -5.68 1.35
C ALA A 24 16.68 -5.81 0.25
N SER A 25 15.64 -6.59 0.54
CA SER A 25 14.47 -6.67 -0.33
C SER A 25 14.01 -5.24 -0.60
N ALA A 26 13.86 -4.87 -1.87
CA ALA A 26 13.42 -3.53 -2.23
C ALA A 26 12.03 -3.31 -1.63
N GLN A 27 11.93 -2.43 -0.64
CA GLN A 27 10.65 -2.09 -0.01
C GLN A 27 9.74 -1.46 -1.07
N VAL A 28 8.52 -1.98 -1.20
CA VAL A 28 7.49 -1.43 -2.09
C VAL A 28 6.94 -0.17 -1.44
N VAL A 29 6.97 0.97 -2.14
CA VAL A 29 6.43 2.23 -1.62
C VAL A 29 5.15 2.59 -2.36
N LEU A 30 4.04 2.73 -1.62
CA LEU A 30 2.74 3.11 -2.12
C LEU A 30 2.37 4.49 -1.59
N ARG A 31 2.02 5.43 -2.48
CA ARG A 31 1.61 6.79 -2.08
C ARG A 31 0.09 6.89 -2.07
N MET A 32 -0.42 7.65 -1.10
CA MET A 32 -1.84 7.96 -0.98
C MET A 32 -2.04 9.41 -0.54
N ILE A 33 -3.01 10.12 -1.12
CA ILE A 33 -3.49 11.40 -0.56
C ILE A 33 -4.80 11.14 0.18
N GLY A 34 -4.82 11.37 1.48
CA GLY A 34 -6.04 11.32 2.28
C GLY A 34 -6.45 12.69 2.81
N PRO A 35 -7.52 12.76 3.62
CA PRO A 35 -7.89 13.98 4.34
C PRO A 35 -6.80 14.39 5.34
N GLU A 36 -6.95 15.55 5.95
CA GLU A 36 -6.01 15.97 6.99
C GLU A 36 -6.09 15.03 8.21
N ASP A 37 -4.95 14.57 8.71
CA ASP A 37 -4.91 13.63 9.84
C ASP A 37 -4.85 14.34 11.20
N ILE A 38 -5.85 15.19 11.48
CA ILE A 38 -5.88 16.03 12.70
C ILE A 38 -5.81 15.19 13.99
N GLY A 39 -6.31 13.96 13.97
CA GLY A 39 -6.36 13.06 15.13
C GLY A 39 -5.30 11.96 15.15
N GLY A 40 -4.46 11.84 14.12
CA GLY A 40 -3.48 10.75 14.01
C GLY A 40 -4.08 9.37 13.68
N GLY A 41 -5.35 9.32 13.29
CA GLY A 41 -6.04 8.05 12.99
C GLY A 41 -5.42 7.35 11.78
N TRP A 42 -5.05 8.09 10.74
CA TRP A 42 -4.36 7.49 9.59
C TRP A 42 -2.96 7.04 9.96
N ALA A 43 -2.23 7.82 10.76
CA ALA A 43 -0.93 7.42 11.26
C ALA A 43 -0.99 6.10 12.05
N GLU A 44 -2.01 5.91 12.89
CA GLU A 44 -2.21 4.68 13.65
C GLU A 44 -2.50 3.47 12.75
N VAL A 45 -3.43 3.63 11.80
CA VAL A 45 -3.79 2.57 10.85
C VAL A 45 -2.57 2.13 10.05
N ILE A 46 -1.81 3.10 9.54
CA ILE A 46 -0.63 2.84 8.73
C ILE A 46 0.46 2.15 9.57
N ARG A 47 0.65 2.58 10.83
CA ARG A 47 1.57 1.91 11.76
C ARG A 47 1.19 0.45 11.96
N ASN A 48 -0.09 0.17 12.23
CA ASN A 48 -0.58 -1.21 12.41
C ASN A 48 -0.38 -2.05 11.15
N PHE A 49 -0.58 -1.47 9.96
CA PHE A 49 -0.31 -2.15 8.70
C PHE A 49 1.20 -2.48 8.54
N HIS A 50 2.10 -1.54 8.86
CA HIS A 50 3.56 -1.76 8.76
C HIS A 50 4.08 -2.84 9.71
N GLU A 51 3.40 -3.09 10.84
CA GLU A 51 3.77 -4.18 11.76
C GLU A 51 3.57 -5.57 11.13
N GLY A 52 2.54 -5.73 10.29
CA GLY A 52 2.28 -6.97 9.55
C GLY A 52 2.98 -7.07 8.20
N HIS A 53 3.35 -5.92 7.61
CA HIS A 53 3.83 -5.81 6.23
C HIS A 53 5.10 -4.94 6.14
N PRO A 54 6.25 -5.38 6.69
CA PRO A 54 7.47 -4.56 6.73
C PRO A 54 8.08 -4.28 5.34
N ASP A 55 7.72 -5.08 4.35
CA ASP A 55 8.12 -4.97 2.95
C ASP A 55 7.31 -3.91 2.17
N ILE A 56 6.19 -3.42 2.72
CA ILE A 56 5.33 -2.42 2.09
C ILE A 56 5.32 -1.15 2.94
N LYS A 57 5.72 -0.03 2.34
CA LYS A 57 5.66 1.30 2.96
C LYS A 57 4.56 2.13 2.32
N ILE A 58 3.67 2.63 3.18
CA ILE A 58 2.63 3.58 2.78
C ILE A 58 3.14 4.99 3.08
N ASN A 59 3.27 5.81 2.04
CA ASN A 59 3.55 7.23 2.16
C ASN A 59 2.25 8.02 2.09
N TYR A 60 1.69 8.32 3.26
CA TYR A 60 0.47 9.10 3.39
C TYR A 60 0.76 10.60 3.28
N ILE A 61 0.07 11.25 2.36
CA ILE A 61 0.14 12.69 2.13
C ILE A 61 -1.13 13.29 2.69
N SER A 62 -0.99 14.05 3.77
CA SER A 62 -2.09 14.79 4.39
C SER A 62 -2.59 15.87 3.43
N GLY A 63 -3.75 15.64 2.83
CA GLY A 63 -4.40 16.54 1.89
C GLY A 63 -5.52 17.37 2.52
N PRO A 64 -6.26 18.15 1.71
CA PRO A 64 -7.36 18.95 2.20
C PRO A 64 -8.56 18.08 2.61
N TRP A 65 -9.37 18.59 3.54
CA TRP A 65 -10.64 17.96 3.93
C TRP A 65 -11.61 17.82 2.76
N SER A 66 -11.65 18.82 1.88
CA SER A 66 -12.50 18.85 0.69
C SER A 66 -12.25 17.64 -0.21
N THR A 67 -13.29 16.82 -0.41
CA THR A 67 -13.24 15.67 -1.34
C THR A 67 -12.99 16.13 -2.77
N ASP A 68 -13.59 17.26 -3.20
CA ASP A 68 -13.40 17.80 -4.55
C ASP A 68 -11.95 18.25 -4.79
N GLU A 69 -11.31 18.85 -3.79
CA GLU A 69 -9.90 19.23 -3.90
C GLU A 69 -9.01 17.99 -4.01
N ARG A 70 -9.25 16.97 -3.18
CA ARG A 70 -8.54 15.68 -3.28
C ARG A 70 -8.77 15.01 -4.63
N GLN A 71 -10.00 14.97 -5.13
CA GLN A 71 -10.32 14.46 -6.46
C GLN A 71 -9.49 15.17 -7.54
N ASN A 72 -9.41 16.49 -7.49
CA ASN A 72 -8.61 17.27 -8.43
C ASN A 72 -7.12 16.93 -8.34
N MET A 73 -6.58 16.65 -7.15
CA MET A 73 -5.19 16.20 -6.98
C MET A 73 -4.95 14.84 -7.63
N TYR A 74 -5.87 13.89 -7.48
CA TYR A 74 -5.80 12.60 -8.16
C TYR A 74 -5.89 12.73 -9.68
N ILE A 75 -6.87 13.49 -10.20
CA ILE A 75 -6.99 13.74 -11.64
C ILE A 75 -5.67 14.29 -12.20
N ARG A 76 -5.07 15.28 -11.52
CA ARG A 76 -3.79 15.87 -11.94
C ARG A 76 -2.66 14.85 -11.94
N SER A 77 -2.56 13.98 -10.93
CA SER A 77 -1.51 12.96 -10.88
C SER A 77 -1.64 11.95 -12.03
N PHE A 78 -2.85 11.47 -12.33
CA PHE A 78 -3.11 10.62 -13.49
C PHE A 78 -2.73 11.31 -14.81
N LEU A 79 -3.14 12.56 -15.00
CA LEU A 79 -2.83 13.32 -16.22
C LEU A 79 -1.33 13.62 -16.38
N SER A 80 -0.59 13.70 -15.28
CA SER A 80 0.87 13.92 -15.29
C SER A 80 1.69 12.68 -15.71
N GLY A 81 1.07 11.50 -15.78
CA GLY A 81 1.78 10.24 -16.00
C GLY A 81 2.53 9.71 -14.76
N ASN A 82 2.33 10.33 -13.58
CA ASN A 82 2.88 9.88 -12.30
C ASN A 82 1.75 9.80 -11.24
N PRO A 83 0.80 8.86 -11.40
CA PRO A 83 -0.33 8.72 -10.50
C PRO A 83 0.10 8.25 -9.11
N PHE A 84 -0.72 8.53 -8.10
CA PHE A 84 -0.59 7.87 -6.81
C PHE A 84 -1.00 6.40 -6.95
N GLU A 85 -0.35 5.51 -6.20
CA GLU A 85 -0.60 4.08 -6.28
C GLU A 85 -1.91 3.69 -5.58
N LEU A 86 -2.27 4.42 -4.52
CA LEU A 86 -3.51 4.24 -3.77
C LEU A 86 -4.40 5.47 -3.91
N VAL A 87 -5.70 5.25 -4.12
CA VAL A 87 -6.70 6.30 -4.25
C VAL A 87 -7.70 6.18 -3.11
N TYR A 88 -7.70 7.16 -2.20
CA TYR A 88 -8.76 7.33 -1.21
C TYR A 88 -9.96 8.01 -1.88
N MET A 89 -11.02 7.24 -2.13
CA MET A 89 -12.02 7.51 -3.17
C MET A 89 -13.44 7.48 -2.65
N ASP A 90 -14.14 8.62 -2.65
CA ASP A 90 -15.61 8.67 -2.53
C ASP A 90 -16.34 7.92 -3.68
N VAL A 91 -17.51 7.34 -3.37
CA VAL A 91 -18.31 6.51 -4.27
C VAL A 91 -18.75 7.19 -5.58
N ILE A 92 -18.87 8.51 -5.61
CA ILE A 92 -19.43 9.27 -6.75
C ILE A 92 -18.51 9.20 -7.99
N TRP A 93 -17.20 9.11 -7.79
CA TRP A 93 -16.20 9.22 -8.85
C TRP A 93 -15.60 7.88 -9.27
N THR A 94 -15.89 6.80 -8.55
CA THR A 94 -15.51 5.41 -8.88
C THR A 94 -15.81 5.08 -10.34
N ALA A 95 -17.05 5.30 -10.79
CA ALA A 95 -17.45 4.99 -12.15
C ALA A 95 -16.68 5.79 -13.21
N ASN A 96 -16.38 7.05 -12.94
CA ASN A 96 -15.62 7.91 -13.85
C ASN A 96 -14.16 7.47 -13.94
N PHE A 97 -13.54 7.12 -12.81
CA PHE A 97 -12.15 6.70 -12.75
C PHE A 97 -11.96 5.30 -13.38
N ALA A 98 -12.88 4.38 -13.11
CA ALA A 98 -12.90 3.07 -13.74
C ALA A 98 -13.13 3.16 -15.25
N GLN A 99 -14.04 4.03 -15.73
CA GLN A 99 -14.27 4.22 -17.16
C GLN A 99 -13.02 4.70 -17.91
N ARG A 100 -12.21 5.54 -17.25
CA ARG A 100 -10.94 6.06 -17.80
C ARG A 100 -9.80 5.05 -17.74
N GLY A 101 -10.02 3.88 -17.14
CA GLY A 101 -8.98 2.86 -16.94
C GLY A 101 -7.92 3.28 -15.92
N TRP A 102 -8.24 4.20 -15.01
CA TRP A 102 -7.32 4.67 -13.98
C TRP A 102 -7.26 3.75 -12.76
N LEU A 103 -8.26 2.88 -12.60
CA LEU A 103 -8.33 1.94 -11.49
C LEU A 103 -8.00 0.52 -11.98
N LEU A 104 -7.30 -0.23 -11.12
CA LEU A 104 -7.04 -1.66 -11.31
C LEU A 104 -8.22 -2.45 -10.71
N PRO A 105 -8.88 -3.34 -11.48
CA PRO A 105 -9.91 -4.21 -10.93
C PRO A 105 -9.29 -5.24 -9.97
N LEU A 106 -9.91 -5.43 -8.81
CA LEU A 106 -9.39 -6.27 -7.73
C LEU A 106 -10.04 -7.65 -7.65
N ASP A 107 -10.88 -8.03 -8.62
CA ASP A 107 -11.66 -9.28 -8.59
C ASP A 107 -10.82 -10.55 -8.39
N LEU A 108 -9.54 -10.52 -8.80
CA LEU A 108 -8.61 -11.64 -8.65
C LEU A 108 -8.05 -11.80 -7.24
N TRP A 109 -8.11 -10.74 -6.43
CA TRP A 109 -7.53 -10.68 -5.07
C TRP A 109 -8.58 -10.46 -3.99
N PHE A 110 -9.85 -10.22 -4.37
CA PHE A 110 -10.93 -9.95 -3.45
C PHE A 110 -12.12 -10.87 -3.77
N PRO A 111 -12.09 -12.13 -3.29
CA PRO A 111 -13.09 -13.14 -3.62
C PRO A 111 -14.44 -12.82 -2.97
N GLN A 112 -15.51 -13.44 -3.47
CA GLN A 112 -16.87 -13.11 -3.04
C GLN A 112 -17.09 -13.35 -1.55
N GLU A 113 -16.46 -14.37 -0.97
CA GLU A 113 -16.57 -14.69 0.45
C GLU A 113 -16.05 -13.54 1.33
N GLU A 114 -14.98 -12.85 0.90
CA GLU A 114 -14.47 -11.67 1.59
C GLU A 114 -15.35 -10.44 1.36
N GLN A 115 -15.96 -10.32 0.18
CA GLN A 115 -16.92 -9.25 -0.13
C GLN A 115 -18.17 -9.31 0.74
N GLU A 116 -18.61 -10.51 1.11
CA GLU A 116 -19.76 -10.74 2.00
C GLU A 116 -19.52 -10.27 3.45
N GLU A 117 -18.27 -9.97 3.83
CA GLU A 117 -17.95 -9.35 5.13
C GLU A 117 -18.29 -7.84 5.17
N PHE A 118 -18.56 -7.22 4.02
CA PHE A 118 -18.82 -5.79 3.90
C PHE A 118 -20.31 -5.48 3.78
N LEU A 119 -20.67 -4.21 4.03
CA LEU A 119 -22.04 -3.76 3.85
C LEU A 119 -22.44 -3.86 2.37
N PRO A 120 -23.61 -4.42 2.03
CA PRO A 120 -24.02 -4.60 0.63
C PRO A 120 -24.05 -3.30 -0.18
N GLY A 121 -24.37 -2.16 0.47
CA GLY A 121 -24.37 -0.85 -0.17
C GLY A 121 -22.97 -0.38 -0.59
N ASP A 122 -21.97 -0.65 0.25
CA ASP A 122 -20.57 -0.26 -0.02
C ASP A 122 -20.00 -1.12 -1.15
N MET A 123 -20.36 -2.41 -1.17
CA MET A 123 -19.97 -3.32 -2.24
C MET A 123 -20.58 -2.91 -3.58
N GLU A 124 -21.89 -2.63 -3.62
CA GLU A 124 -22.55 -2.17 -4.86
C GLU A 124 -21.93 -0.86 -5.38
N ALA A 125 -21.59 0.07 -4.48
CA ALA A 125 -20.93 1.33 -4.82
C ALA A 125 -19.49 1.15 -5.34
N SER A 126 -18.83 0.07 -4.95
CA SER A 126 -17.46 -0.28 -5.36
C SER A 126 -17.40 -1.00 -6.71
N HIS A 127 -18.54 -1.40 -7.30
CA HIS A 127 -18.59 -2.08 -8.59
C HIS A 127 -18.81 -1.13 -9.76
N TYR A 128 -17.99 -1.26 -10.80
CA TYR A 128 -18.23 -0.59 -12.09
C TYR A 128 -18.47 -1.62 -13.19
N LYS A 129 -19.60 -1.48 -13.90
CA LYS A 129 -20.06 -2.39 -14.97
C LYS A 129 -20.04 -3.87 -14.56
N ARG A 130 -20.88 -4.27 -13.59
CA ARG A 130 -21.37 -5.64 -13.30
C ARG A 130 -20.38 -6.82 -13.40
N SER A 131 -19.08 -6.60 -13.27
CA SER A 131 -18.07 -7.67 -13.18
C SER A 131 -16.68 -7.21 -12.69
N ARG A 132 -16.55 -5.99 -12.13
CA ARG A 132 -15.25 -5.46 -11.67
C ARG A 132 -15.38 -4.68 -10.36
N SER A 133 -14.83 -5.23 -9.29
CA SER A 133 -14.67 -4.58 -7.98
C SER A 133 -13.48 -3.62 -7.98
N TYR A 134 -13.70 -2.40 -7.49
CA TYR A 134 -12.66 -1.41 -7.24
C TYR A 134 -12.79 -0.95 -5.79
N GLN A 135 -11.87 -1.38 -4.93
CA GLN A 135 -12.04 -1.18 -3.49
C GLN A 135 -11.57 0.22 -3.06
N GLU A 136 -12.49 0.96 -2.45
CA GLU A 136 -12.18 2.01 -1.47
C GLU A 136 -11.68 1.32 -0.20
N ILE A 137 -10.64 1.85 0.46
CA ILE A 137 -10.21 1.37 1.78
C ILE A 137 -11.31 1.75 2.79
N SER A 138 -12.38 0.96 2.79
CA SER A 138 -13.44 1.02 3.79
C SER A 138 -12.96 0.24 5.00
N PHE A 139 -12.76 0.97 6.09
CA PHE A 139 -12.42 0.38 7.38
C PHE A 139 -13.54 -0.56 7.80
N ARG A 140 -13.17 -1.80 8.19
CA ARG A 140 -14.06 -2.74 8.87
C ARG A 140 -14.87 -1.97 9.91
N GLY A 141 -16.18 -1.87 9.68
CA GLY A 141 -17.11 -1.41 10.69
C GLY A 141 -17.01 -2.31 11.91
N CYS A 142 -16.99 -1.68 13.08
CA CYS A 142 -17.01 -2.28 14.40
C CYS A 142 -17.98 -3.47 14.52
#